data_AF-A0A4Y2AGG2-F1
#
_entry.id   AF-A0A4Y2AGG2-F1
#
_cell.length_a   1.000
_cell.length_b   1.000
_cell.length_c   1.000
_cell.angle_alpha   90.00
_cell.angle_beta   90.00
_cell.angle_gamma   90.00
#
_symmetry.space_group_name_H-M   'P 1'
#
loop_
_entity.id
_entity.type
_entity.pdbx_description
1 polymer ?
#
loop_
_entity_poly.entity_id
_entity_poly.type
_entity_poly.pdbx_seq_one_letter_code
_entity_poly.pdbx_strand_id
1 'polypeptide(L)'
;MILHHCDSITGAPPLLKKGCSCPEFILMDDNAWPHRALLVDEFLESEDIRRMDWPARSPDLNPIEHVWDALGRAIGTRNPLREPSRK
;
A
#
# COMPACT_ATOMS: atom_id res chain seq x y z
N MET A 1 0.30 -0.90 3.33
CA MET A 1 -0.40 -1.77 2.37
C MET A 1 -1.63 -1.02 1.87
N ILE A 2 -1.58 -0.43 0.68
CA ILE A 2 -2.70 0.29 0.05
C ILE A 2 -2.84 -0.23 -1.37
N LEU A 3 -4.06 -0.47 -1.82
CA LEU A 3 -4.36 -0.79 -3.22
C LEU A 3 -4.54 0.51 -4.00
N HIS A 4 -3.83 0.65 -5.12
CA HIS A 4 -3.97 1.81 -6.00
C HIS A 4 -4.38 1.37 -7.40
N HIS A 5 -5.14 2.23 -8.06
CA HIS A 5 -5.53 2.07 -9.46
C HIS A 5 -4.28 2.18 -10.35
N CYS A 6 -4.04 1.20 -11.22
CA CYS A 6 -2.98 1.26 -12.22
C CYS A 6 -3.56 1.67 -13.58
N ASP A 7 -3.09 2.80 -14.11
CA ASP A 7 -3.56 3.36 -15.40
C ASP A 7 -2.74 2.92 -16.62
N SER A 8 -1.80 1.95 -16.52
CA SER A 8 -0.95 1.62 -17.67
C SER A 8 -0.23 0.26 -17.64
N ILE A 9 -0.91 -0.83 -18.02
CA ILE A 9 -0.25 -2.05 -18.56
C ILE A 9 -1.09 -2.65 -19.71
N THR A 10 -0.98 -2.08 -20.90
CA THR A 10 -1.44 -2.75 -22.14
C THR A 10 -0.27 -3.47 -22.81
N GLY A 11 -0.20 -4.81 -22.65
CA GLY A 11 0.68 -5.64 -23.48
C GLY A 11 0.88 -7.10 -23.04
N ALA A 12 -0.15 -7.97 -23.14
CA ALA A 12 -0.01 -9.42 -23.45
C ALA A 12 -1.39 -10.15 -23.54
N PRO A 13 -1.52 -11.29 -24.26
CA PRO A 13 -2.77 -11.79 -24.86
C PRO A 13 -3.34 -13.04 -24.13
N PRO A 14 -4.34 -13.79 -24.65
CA PRO A 14 -5.65 -13.89 -24.02
C PRO A 14 -5.93 -15.32 -23.53
N LEU A 15 -5.77 -15.61 -22.24
CA LEU A 15 -6.37 -16.81 -21.67
C LEU A 15 -6.94 -16.54 -20.28
N LEU A 16 -8.23 -16.89 -20.18
CA LEU A 16 -9.04 -17.05 -18.99
C LEU A 16 -9.64 -15.77 -18.37
N LYS A 17 -10.85 -15.43 -18.85
CA LYS A 17 -11.76 -14.53 -18.15
C LYS A 17 -12.19 -15.15 -16.80
N LYS A 18 -11.82 -14.51 -15.70
CA LYS A 18 -12.64 -14.42 -14.48
C LYS A 18 -12.92 -12.93 -14.23
N GLY A 19 -14.19 -12.59 -14.12
CA GLY A 19 -14.65 -11.20 -14.11
C GLY A 19 -14.25 -10.44 -12.84
N CYS A 20 -13.68 -9.25 -13.04
CA CYS A 20 -14.32 -7.96 -12.84
C CYS A 20 -13.60 -7.00 -13.79
N SER A 21 -14.30 -6.12 -14.52
CA SER A 21 -13.68 -4.93 -15.12
C SER A 21 -13.39 -3.92 -14.00
N CYS A 22 -12.63 -4.38 -13.03
CA CYS A 22 -12.06 -3.58 -11.99
C CYS A 22 -10.72 -3.11 -12.57
N PRO A 23 -10.43 -1.81 -12.58
CA PRO A 23 -9.13 -1.34 -13.00
C PRO A 23 -8.06 -2.07 -12.21
N GLU A 24 -6.97 -2.39 -12.90
CA GLU A 24 -5.88 -3.19 -12.38
C GLU A 24 -5.38 -2.60 -11.04
N PHE A 25 -5.72 -3.23 -9.92
CA PHE A 25 -5.29 -2.78 -8.61
C PHE A 25 -3.91 -3.34 -8.32
N ILE A 26 -2.97 -2.45 -7.99
CA ILE A 26 -1.63 -2.83 -7.59
C ILE A 26 -1.45 -2.52 -6.10
N LEU A 27 -0.87 -3.48 -5.40
CA LEU A 27 -0.49 -3.37 -4.02
C LEU A 27 0.76 -2.50 -3.86
N MET A 28 0.64 -1.44 -3.06
CA MET A 28 1.78 -0.70 -2.54
C MET A 28 2.04 -1.05 -1.06
N ASP A 29 3.28 -1.44 -0.78
CA ASP A 29 3.83 -1.62 0.58
C ASP A 29 5.15 -0.85 0.74
N ASP A 30 5.67 -0.82 1.96
CA ASP A 30 6.89 -0.09 2.35
C ASP A 30 8.16 -0.93 2.21
N ASN A 31 8.05 -2.14 1.65
CA ASN A 31 9.10 -3.14 1.58
C ASN A 31 9.73 -3.46 2.96
N ALA A 32 8.96 -3.33 4.06
CA ALA A 32 9.42 -3.74 5.38
C ALA A 32 9.64 -5.26 5.43
N TRP A 33 10.53 -5.70 6.33
CA TRP A 33 10.97 -7.11 6.38
C TRP A 33 9.82 -8.14 6.48
N PRO A 34 8.75 -7.92 7.27
CA PRO A 34 7.61 -8.82 7.31
C PRO A 34 6.87 -8.96 5.97
N HIS A 35 6.84 -7.90 5.14
CA HIS A 35 6.19 -7.88 3.84
C HIS A 35 6.99 -8.63 2.76
N ARG A 36 8.23 -9.01 3.08
CA ARG A 36 9.13 -9.80 2.23
C ARG A 36 9.28 -11.25 2.70
N ALA A 37 8.44 -11.69 3.63
CA ALA A 37 8.37 -13.09 3.99
C ALA A 37 7.83 -13.92 2.82
N LEU A 38 8.39 -15.12 2.61
CA LEU A 38 7.97 -16.03 1.54
C LEU A 38 6.46 -16.33 1.58
N LEU A 39 5.90 -16.47 2.79
CA LEU A 39 4.47 -16.68 2.98
C LEU A 39 3.61 -15.55 2.41
N VAL A 40 4.11 -14.30 2.48
CA VAL A 40 3.41 -13.14 1.93
C VAL A 40 3.50 -13.17 0.41
N ASP A 41 4.67 -13.46 -0.16
CA ASP A 41 4.84 -13.56 -1.61
C ASP A 41 3.95 -14.69 -2.20
N GLU A 42 3.92 -15.87 -1.57
CA GLU A 42 3.05 -17.01 -1.98
C GLU A 42 1.55 -16.63 -1.93
N PHE A 43 1.13 -15.91 -0.89
CA PHE A 43 -0.24 -15.44 -0.77
C PHE A 43 -0.61 -14.46 -1.90
N LEU A 44 0.25 -13.49 -2.19
CA LEU A 44 0.02 -12.50 -3.24
C LEU A 44 -0.07 -13.16 -4.63
N GLU A 45 0.77 -14.16 -4.89
CA GLU A 45 0.70 -14.95 -6.12
C GLU A 45 -0.60 -15.75 -6.21
N SER A 46 -1.05 -16.36 -5.11
CA SER A 46 -2.28 -17.17 -5.08
C SER A 46 -3.57 -16.35 -5.31
N GLU A 47 -3.56 -15.09 -4.90
CA GLU A 47 -4.68 -14.15 -5.04
C GLU A 47 -4.60 -13.30 -6.33
N ASP A 48 -3.61 -13.52 -7.20
CA ASP A 48 -3.34 -12.70 -8.40
C ASP A 48 -3.18 -11.19 -8.07
N ILE A 49 -2.59 -10.90 -6.91
CA ILE A 49 -2.34 -9.53 -6.45
C ILE A 49 -0.94 -9.11 -6.88
N ARG A 50 -0.86 -8.16 -7.81
CA ARG A 50 0.41 -7.55 -8.19
C ARG A 50 0.89 -6.58 -7.13
N ARG A 51 2.17 -6.65 -6.78
CA ARG A 51 2.87 -5.66 -5.97
C ARG A 51 3.65 -4.69 -6.86
N MET A 52 3.64 -3.41 -6.49
CA MET A 52 4.46 -2.39 -7.14
C MET A 52 5.93 -2.59 -6.78
N ASP A 53 6.81 -2.56 -7.79
CA ASP A 53 8.25 -2.51 -7.56
C ASP A 53 8.62 -1.14 -7.01
N TRP A 54 8.76 -1.06 -5.68
CA TRP A 54 9.09 0.17 -4.98
C TRP A 54 10.53 0.15 -4.45
N PRO A 55 11.33 1.22 -4.63
CA PRO A 55 12.67 1.27 -4.06
C PRO A 55 12.62 1.25 -2.53
N ALA A 56 13.31 0.28 -1.94
CA ALA A 56 13.43 0.15 -0.50
C ALA A 56 13.96 1.44 0.13
N ARG A 57 13.34 1.89 1.24
CA ARG A 57 13.75 3.04 2.07
C ARG A 57 13.44 4.43 1.50
N SER A 58 12.30 4.61 0.86
CA SER A 58 11.76 5.95 0.52
C SER A 58 10.49 6.26 1.34
N PRO A 59 10.62 6.55 2.65
CA PRO A 59 9.47 6.79 3.53
C PRO A 59 8.68 8.05 3.14
N ASP A 60 9.35 9.02 2.52
CA ASP A 60 8.77 10.25 1.97
C ASP A 60 7.70 10.00 0.90
N LEU A 61 7.84 8.88 0.18
CA LEU A 61 6.96 8.51 -0.93
C LEU A 61 5.94 7.44 -0.56
N ASN A 62 5.90 6.98 0.69
CA ASN A 62 4.95 5.97 1.14
C ASN A 62 3.59 6.62 1.44
N PRO A 63 2.52 6.35 0.65
CA PRO A 63 1.23 7.03 0.83
C PRO A 63 0.61 6.75 2.22
N ILE A 64 1.00 5.66 2.89
CA ILE A 64 0.50 5.35 4.23
C ILE A 64 1.03 6.34 5.29
N GLU A 65 2.24 6.86 5.12
CA GLU A 65 2.83 7.84 6.05
C GLU A 65 2.05 9.16 6.00
N HIS A 66 1.62 9.55 4.80
CA HIS A 66 0.78 10.73 4.60
C HIS A 66 -0.59 10.56 5.26
N VAL A 67 -1.18 9.36 5.18
CA VAL A 67 -2.45 9.04 5.86
C VAL A 67 -2.27 9.06 7.39
N TRP A 68 -1.17 8.52 7.90
CA TRP A 68 -0.86 8.54 9.34
C TRP A 68 -0.64 9.96 9.86
N ASP A 69 0.06 10.82 9.11
CA ASP A 69 0.24 12.23 9.49
C ASP A 69 -1.10 12.99 9.53
N ALA A 70 -1.93 12.83 8.49
CA ALA A 70 -3.26 13.44 8.44
C ALA A 70 -4.15 12.96 9.60
N LEU A 71 -4.12 11.67 9.92
CA LEU A 71 -4.84 11.11 11.06
C LEU A 71 -4.30 11.66 12.38
N GLY A 72 -2.99 11.74 12.55
CA GLY A 72 -2.34 12.31 13.73
C GLY A 72 -2.76 13.76 13.98
N ARG A 73 -2.79 14.59 12.93
CA ARG A 73 -3.29 15.97 12.99
C ARG A 73 -4.77 16.02 13.38
N ALA A 74 -5.61 15.21 12.75
CA ALA A 74 -7.05 15.17 13.04
C ALA A 74 -7.33 14.77 14.50
N ILE A 75 -6.58 13.80 15.05
CA ILE A 75 -6.66 13.40 16.45
C ILE A 75 -6.19 14.54 17.36
N GLY A 76 -5.07 15.21 17.04
CA GLY A 76 -4.56 16.35 17.79
C GLY A 76 -5.57 17.51 17.86
N THR A 77 -6.28 17.80 16.76
CA THR A 77 -7.34 18.81 16.75
C THR A 77 -8.54 18.42 17.61
N ARG A 78 -8.87 17.13 17.69
CA ARG A 78 -10.01 16.62 18.48
C ARG A 78 -9.73 16.49 19.98
N ASN A 79 -8.47 16.40 20.38
CA ASN A 79 -8.08 16.32 21.78
C ASN A 79 -6.93 17.30 22.10
N PRO A 80 -7.25 18.59 22.31
CA PRO A 80 -6.24 19.63 22.54
C PRO A 80 -5.50 19.49 23.89
N LEU A 81 -5.90 18.54 24.76
CA LEU A 81 -5.34 18.39 26.11
C LEU A 81 -4.16 17.43 26.22
N ARG A 82 -3.66 16.87 25.11
CA ARG A 82 -2.33 16.23 25.13
C ARG A 82 -1.26 17.31 25.05
N GLU A 83 -1.00 17.97 26.17
CA GLU A 83 0.29 18.64 26.35
C GLU A 83 1.41 17.61 26.13
N PRO A 84 2.53 17.99 25.50
CA PRO A 84 3.66 17.09 25.40
C PRO A 84 4.17 16.85 26.83
N SER A 85 4.11 15.61 27.30
CA SER A 85 4.90 15.21 28.46
C SER A 85 6.37 15.47 28.10
N ARG A 86 6.91 16.58 28.61
CA ARG A 86 8.35 16.87 28.60
C ARG A 86 9.07 15.62 29.12
N LYS A 87 9.93 15.06 28.28
CA LYS A 87 10.99 14.17 28.73
C LYS A 87 12.05 14.99 29.46
#